data_AF-A0A3C0UQH7-F1
#
_entry.id   AF-A0A3C0UQH7-F1
#
_cell.length_a   1.000
_cell.length_b   1.000
_cell.length_c   1.000
_cell.angle_alpha   90.00
_cell.angle_beta   90.00
_cell.angle_gamma   90.00
#
_symmetry.space_group_name_H-M   'P 1'
#
loop_
_entity.id
_entity.type
_entity.pdbx_description
1 polymer ?
#
loop_
_entity_poly.entity_id
_entity_poly.type
_entity_poly.pdbx_seq_one_letter_code
_entity_poly.pdbx_strand_id
1 'polypeptide(L)' 'MFKPSQYENIETSTIVLGADILQKLKKKRYNLEDLFNEIRKKKEITVNQFLNSITFLWLVEAIDYSGFTLSVREHVS' A
#
# COMPACT_ATOMS: atom_id res chain seq x y z
N MET A 1 19.03 -7.12 -25.50
CA MET A 1 19.43 -8.02 -24.41
C MET A 1 18.76 -7.51 -23.14
N PHE A 2 17.66 -8.12 -22.71
CA PHE A 2 16.93 -7.73 -21.51
C PHE A 2 17.78 -8.13 -20.30
N LYS A 3 18.22 -7.14 -19.51
CA LYS A 3 19.02 -7.40 -18.32
C LYS A 3 18.07 -7.94 -17.23
N PRO A 4 18.34 -9.11 -16.61
CA PRO A 4 17.47 -9.70 -15.58
C PRO A 4 17.20 -8.81 -14.36
N SER A 5 17.87 -7.67 -14.24
CA SER A 5 17.58 -6.63 -13.23
C SER A 5 16.30 -5.83 -13.52
N GLN A 6 15.58 -6.10 -14.61
CA GLN A 6 14.33 -5.43 -15.00
C GLN A 6 13.07 -6.07 -14.42
N TYR A 7 13.18 -7.18 -13.70
CA TYR A 7 12.13 -7.55 -12.77
C TYR A 7 12.22 -6.56 -11.61
N GLU A 8 11.35 -5.53 -11.61
CA GLU A 8 11.03 -4.78 -10.39
C GLU A 8 10.93 -5.80 -9.26
N ASN A 9 11.71 -5.61 -8.18
CA ASN A 9 11.68 -6.51 -7.04
C ASN A 9 10.21 -6.79 -6.70
N ILE A 10 9.75 -8.04 -6.94
CA ILE A 10 8.33 -8.37 -6.91
C ILE A 10 7.73 -8.03 -5.54
N GLU A 11 8.56 -8.09 -4.49
CA GLU A 11 8.19 -7.72 -3.12
C GLU A 11 7.79 -6.25 -2.94
N THR A 12 8.21 -5.37 -3.86
CA THR A 12 7.88 -3.95 -3.88
C THR A 12 6.97 -3.56 -5.05
N SER A 13 6.41 -4.54 -5.76
CA SER A 13 5.37 -4.29 -6.77
C SER A 13 4.11 -3.72 -6.12
N THR A 14 3.36 -2.90 -6.86
CA THR A 14 2.12 -2.26 -6.40
C THR A 14 1.12 -3.23 -5.78
N ILE A 15 1.01 -4.44 -6.36
CA ILE A 15 0.07 -5.47 -5.89
C ILE A 15 0.53 -6.04 -4.55
N VAL A 16 1.80 -6.41 -4.42
CA VAL A 16 2.35 -7.00 -3.19
C VAL A 16 2.35 -5.98 -2.06
N LEU A 17 2.78 -4.74 -2.33
CA LEU A 17 2.70 -3.65 -1.36
C LEU A 17 1.26 -3.32 -0.98
N GLY A 18 0.34 -3.34 -1.95
CA GLY A 18 -1.09 -3.18 -1.68
C GLY A 18 -1.63 -4.25 -0.73
N ALA A 19 -1.25 -5.51 -0.91
CA ALA A 19 -1.65 -6.59 0.00
C ALA A 19 -1.10 -6.39 1.42
N ASP A 20 0.16 -5.96 1.57
CA ASP A 20 0.75 -5.67 2.88
C ASP A 20 0.07 -4.49 3.59
N ILE A 21 -0.19 -3.41 2.84
CA ILE A 21 -0.92 -2.23 3.32
C ILE A 21 -2.31 -2.65 3.78
N LEU A 22 -3.04 -3.42 2.97
CA LEU A 22 -4.39 -3.87 3.32
C LEU A 22 -4.40 -4.74 4.58
N GLN A 23 -3.42 -5.64 4.74
CA GLN A 23 -3.27 -6.44 5.97
C GLN A 23 -3.04 -5.58 7.22
N LYS A 24 -2.33 -4.45 7.10
CA LYS A 24 -2.17 -3.49 8.19
C LYS A 24 -3.49 -2.77 8.49
N LEU A 25 -4.14 -2.25 7.46
CA LEU A 25 -5.41 -1.53 7.59
C LEU A 25 -6.55 -2.38 8.16
N LYS A 26 -6.54 -3.70 7.92
CA LYS A 26 -7.48 -4.65 8.55
C LYS A 26 -7.40 -4.69 10.07
N LYS A 27 -6.26 -4.31 10.67
CA LYS A 27 -6.05 -4.36 12.12
C LYS A 27 -6.44 -3.07 12.82
N LYS A 28 -6.23 -1.94 12.16
CA LYS A 28 -6.56 -0.60 12.66
C LYS A 28 -6.48 0.41 11.53
N ARG A 29 -7.02 1.60 11.77
CA ARG A 29 -6.84 2.76 10.91
C ARG A 29 -5.44 3.36 11.10
N TYR A 30 -4.92 3.99 10.05
CA TYR A 30 -3.60 4.62 10.08
C TYR A 30 -3.66 6.01 9.47
N ASN A 31 -2.84 6.94 9.99
CA ASN A 31 -2.43 8.10 9.22
C ASN A 31 -1.54 7.65 8.04
N LEU A 32 -1.63 8.34 6.90
CA LEU A 32 -0.81 8.08 5.71
C LEU A 32 0.70 7.96 6.02
N GLU A 33 1.26 8.91 6.77
CA GLU A 33 2.68 8.97 7.11
C GLU A 33 3.09 7.84 8.05
N ASP A 34 2.27 7.58 9.08
CA ASP A 34 2.50 6.48 10.01
C ASP A 34 2.51 5.12 9.30
N LEU A 35 1.59 4.94 8.34
CA LEU A 35 1.52 3.71 7.55
C LEU A 35 2.75 3.57 6.64
N PHE A 36 3.15 4.65 5.97
CA PHE A 36 4.37 4.64 5.15
C PHE A 36 5.60 4.24 5.99
N ASN A 37 5.77 4.87 7.15
CA ASN A 37 6.86 4.56 8.07
C ASN A 37 6.81 3.11 8.58
N GLU A 38 5.61 2.58 8.89
CA GLU A 38 5.44 1.18 9.29
C GLU A 38 5.83 0.18 8.20
N ILE A 39 5.45 0.44 6.94
CA ILE A 39 5.80 -0.44 5.81
C ILE A 39 7.30 -0.35 5.53
N ARG A 40 7.86 0.87 5.54
CA ARG A 40 9.29 1.11 5.28
C ARG A 40 10.23 0.45 6.30
N LYS A 41 9.78 0.22 7.54
CA LYS A 41 10.54 -0.54 8.54
C LYS A 41 10.84 -1.98 8.11
N LYS A 42 10.05 -2.55 7.20
CA LYS A 42 10.16 -3.95 6.76
C LYS A 42 10.63 -4.10 5.33
N LYS A 43 10.45 -3.08 4.50
CA LYS A 43 10.74 -3.09 3.06
C LYS A 43 11.37 -1.77 2.63
N GLU A 44 12.39 -1.85 1.80
CA GLU A 44 12.92 -0.66 1.13
C GLU A 44 11.96 -0.21 0.03
N ILE A 45 11.09 0.75 0.36
CA ILE A 45 10.11 1.31 -0.57
C ILE A 45 10.28 2.82 -0.70
N THR A 46 10.06 3.31 -1.91
CA THR A 46 9.94 4.74 -2.19
C THR A 46 8.55 5.26 -1.85
N VAL A 47 8.43 6.57 -1.67
CA VAL A 47 7.12 7.24 -1.50
C VAL A 47 6.22 6.98 -2.72
N ASN A 48 6.79 6.97 -3.93
CA ASN A 48 6.01 6.71 -5.15
C ASN A 48 5.42 5.30 -5.17
N GLN A 49 6.20 4.26 -4.81
CA GLN A 49 5.67 2.89 -4.75
C GLN A 49 4.55 2.76 -3.71
N PHE A 50 4.71 3.42 -2.56
CA PHE A 50 3.67 3.48 -1.54
C PHE A 50 2.39 4.15 -2.06
N LEU A 51 2.50 5.36 -2.60
CA LEU A 51 1.36 6.13 -3.10
C LEU A 51 0.68 5.45 -4.29
N ASN A 52 1.43 4.79 -5.17
CA ASN A 52 0.87 3.99 -6.25
C ASN A 52 0.03 2.82 -5.70
N SER A 53 0.50 2.18 -4.62
CA SER A 53 -0.22 1.09 -3.96
C SER A 53 -1.48 1.58 -3.24
N ILE A 54 -1.41 2.72 -2.57
CA ILE A 54 -2.58 3.38 -1.95
C ILE A 54 -3.60 3.76 -3.03
N THR A 55 -3.15 4.41 -4.11
CA THR A 55 -4.01 4.80 -5.23
C THR A 55 -4.68 3.59 -5.85
N PHE A 56 -3.93 2.51 -6.09
CA PHE A 56 -4.47 1.26 -6.60
C PHE A 56 -5.57 0.71 -5.68
N LEU A 57 -5.31 0.59 -4.38
CA LEU A 57 -6.28 0.09 -3.41
C LEU A 57 -7.54 0.95 -3.32
N TRP A 58 -7.40 2.27 -3.45
CA TRP A 58 -8.53 3.20 -3.46
C TRP A 58 -9.37 3.06 -4.74
N LEU A 59 -8.72 2.91 -5.90
CA LEU A 59 -9.39 2.71 -7.19
C LEU A 59 -10.20 1.41 -7.25
N VAL A 60 -9.71 0.35 -6.61
CA VAL A 60 -10.44 -0.93 -6.50
C VAL A 60 -11.40 -0.96 -5.31
N GLU A 61 -11.65 0.20 -4.68
CA GLU A 61 -12.59 0.37 -3.57
C GLU A 61 -12.26 -0.46 -2.32
N ALA A 62 -11.00 -0.89 -2.15
CA ALA A 62 -10.59 -1.70 -0.99
C ALA A 62 -10.38 -0.86 0.28
N ILE A 63 -10.11 0.44 0.12
CA ILE A 63 -9.80 1.35 1.23
C ILE A 63 -10.50 2.69 1.07
N ASP A 64 -10.74 3.34 2.20
CA ASP A 64 -11.20 4.71 2.28
C ASP A 64 -10.09 5.64 2.75
N TYR A 65 -10.16 6.88 2.29
CA TYR A 65 -9.25 7.97 2.66
C TYR A 65 -10.07 9.18 3.12
N SER A 66 -9.92 9.55 4.39
CA SER A 66 -10.60 10.72 4.98
C SER A 66 -9.68 11.41 5.98
N GLY A 67 -9.48 12.72 5.83
CA GLY A 67 -8.68 13.52 6.77
C GLY A 67 -7.29 12.94 7.03
N PHE A 68 -6.56 12.54 5.97
CA PHE A 68 -5.24 11.88 6.05
C PHE A 68 -5.22 10.50 6.71
N THR A 69 -6.38 9.95 7.04
CA THR A 69 -6.54 8.63 7.64
C THR A 69 -7.02 7.62 6.61
N LEU A 70 -6.38 6.45 6.60
CA LEU A 70 -6.71 5.30 5.78
C LEU A 70 -7.37 4.20 6.62
N SER A 71 -8.39 3.57 6.04
CA SER A 71 -9.07 2.39 6.62
C SER A 71 -9.50 1.43 5.53
N VAL A 72 -9.73 0.17 5.86
CA VAL A 72 -10.43 -0.76 4.96
C VAL A 72 -11.85 -0.23 4.75
N ARG A 73 -12.33 -0.27 3.50
CA ARG A 73 -13.72 0.06 3.21
C ARG A 73 -14.62 -1.06 3.74
N GLU A 74 -15.57 -0.73 4.61
CA GLU A 74 -16.57 -1.67 5.06
C GLU A 74 -17.65 -1.77 3.97
N HIS A 75 -17.80 -2.94 3.34
CA HIS A 75 -18.95 -3.19 2.49
C HIS A 75 -20.17 -3.31 3.40
N VAL A 76 -21.01 -2.27 3.41
CA VAL A 76 -22.37 -2.35 3.97
C VAL A 76 -23.08 -3.47 3.19
N SER A 77 -23.30 -4.59 3.88
CA SER A 77 -24.02 -5.76 3.35
C SER A 77 -25.52 -5.53 3.38
#